data_AF-A0A6B0UHP0-F1
#
_entry.id   AF-A0A6B0UHP0-F1
#
_cell.length_a   1.000
_cell.length_b   1.000
_cell.length_c   1.000
_cell.angle_alpha   90.00
_cell.angle_beta   90.00
_cell.angle_gamma   90.00
#
_symmetry.space_group_name_H-M   'P 1'
#
loop_
_entity.id
_entity.type
_entity.pdbx_description
1 polymer ?
#
loop_
_entity_poly.entity_id
_entity_poly.type
_entity_poly.pdbx_seq_one_letter_code
_entity_poly.pdbx_strand_id
1 'polypeptide(L)'
;RIQRRAARFILSKYRTTDSVTDMLKQLNLQRLEQRRKIARLKCIYSMHRNLFNFDDQQYIKSRSSRSVRSSHPDQITPIMARRDVFKYLFFLRTIEDWNSLPHEIVN
;
A
#
# COMPACT_ATOMS: atom_id res chain seq x y z
N ARG A 1 -4.00 -14.36 -2.47
CA ARG A 1 -5.26 -14.99 -2.97
C ARG A 1 -6.47 -14.15 -2.52
N ILE A 2 -7.59 -14.19 -3.26
CA ILE A 2 -8.85 -13.55 -2.82
C ILE A 2 -9.56 -14.48 -1.84
N GLN A 3 -10.11 -13.93 -0.77
CA GLN A 3 -10.83 -14.72 0.23
C GLN A 3 -12.21 -15.13 -0.30
N ARG A 4 -12.47 -16.44 -0.35
CA ARG A 4 -13.76 -17.00 -0.83
C ARG A 4 -14.95 -16.51 -0.01
N ARG A 5 -14.79 -16.36 1.31
CA ARG A 5 -15.82 -15.80 2.21
C ARG A 5 -16.14 -14.34 1.88
N ALA A 6 -15.15 -13.55 1.47
CA ALA A 6 -15.37 -12.16 1.09
C ALA A 6 -16.22 -12.06 -0.20
N ALA A 7 -16.00 -12.94 -1.18
CA ALA A 7 -16.81 -12.98 -2.39
C ALA A 7 -18.29 -13.29 -2.09
N ARG A 8 -18.55 -14.25 -1.20
CA ARG A 8 -19.90 -14.56 -0.70
C ARG A 8 -20.55 -13.38 0.01
N PHE A 9 -19.77 -12.68 0.86
CA PHE A 9 -20.25 -11.52 1.60
C PHE A 9 -20.66 -10.37 0.69
N ILE A 10 -19.82 -10.01 -0.28
CA ILE A 10 -20.07 -8.89 -1.21
C ILE A 10 -21.31 -9.13 -2.06
N LEU A 11 -21.53 -10.36 -2.54
CA LEU A 11 -22.69 -10.71 -3.37
C LEU A 11 -23.90 -11.17 -2.53
N SER A 12 -23.77 -11.21 -1.21
CA SER A 12 -24.79 -11.76 -0.30
C SER A 12 -25.28 -13.17 -0.67
N LYS A 13 -24.38 -14.00 -1.24
CA LYS A 13 -24.68 -15.37 -1.72
C LYS A 13 -24.11 -16.46 -0.82
N TYR A 14 -24.99 -17.12 -0.07
CA TYR A 14 -24.62 -18.07 0.98
C TYR A 14 -25.13 -19.49 0.76
N ARG A 15 -25.80 -19.79 -0.36
CA ARG A 15 -26.30 -21.15 -0.63
C ARG A 15 -25.15 -22.09 -0.94
N THR A 16 -25.35 -23.38 -0.65
CA THR A 16 -24.42 -24.47 -0.95
C THR A 16 -24.27 -24.69 -2.46
N THR A 17 -25.34 -24.46 -3.22
CA THR A 17 -25.36 -24.54 -4.69
C THR A 17 -24.68 -23.36 -5.38
N ASP A 18 -24.39 -22.27 -4.66
CA ASP A 18 -23.73 -21.11 -5.26
C ASP A 18 -22.24 -21.40 -5.55
N SER A 19 -21.85 -21.25 -6.81
CA SER A 19 -20.45 -21.38 -7.24
C SER A 19 -19.63 -20.15 -6.85
N VAL A 20 -18.77 -20.32 -5.84
CA VAL A 20 -17.83 -19.25 -5.42
C VAL A 20 -16.80 -18.94 -6.51
N THR A 21 -16.51 -19.90 -7.39
CA THR A 21 -15.56 -19.66 -8.50
C THR A 21 -16.16 -18.66 -9.49
N ASP A 22 -17.45 -18.75 -9.77
CA ASP A 22 -18.13 -17.78 -10.64
C ASP A 22 -18.29 -16.43 -9.94
N MET A 23 -18.53 -16.40 -8.62
CA MET A 23 -18.50 -15.16 -7.85
C MET A 23 -17.14 -14.45 -7.96
N LEU A 24 -16.03 -15.21 -7.88
CA LEU A 24 -14.69 -14.64 -7.99
C LEU A 24 -14.42 -14.08 -9.38
N LYS A 25 -14.90 -14.75 -10.44
CA LYS A 25 -14.83 -14.24 -11.83
C LYS A 25 -15.69 -12.99 -12.00
N GLN A 26 -16.92 -13.02 -11.50
CA GLN A 26 -17.87 -11.90 -11.55
C GLN A 26 -17.31 -10.66 -10.87
N LEU A 27 -16.76 -10.80 -9.65
CA LEU A 27 -16.25 -9.66 -8.90
C LEU A 27 -14.91 -9.11 -9.42
N ASN A 28 -14.16 -9.92 -10.18
CA ASN A 28 -12.84 -9.59 -10.74
C ASN A 28 -11.93 -8.79 -9.79
N LEU A 29 -11.93 -9.14 -8.50
CA LEU A 29 -11.24 -8.35 -7.48
C LEU A 29 -9.73 -8.49 -7.61
N GLN A 30 -9.03 -7.39 -7.38
CA GLN A 30 -7.58 -7.43 -7.17
C GLN A 30 -7.21 -8.31 -5.97
N ARG A 31 -6.02 -8.92 -6.04
CA ARG A 31 -5.50 -9.77 -4.97
C ARG A 31 -5.41 -8.96 -3.67
N LEU A 32 -5.65 -9.61 -2.54
CA LEU A 32 -5.60 -8.96 -1.22
C LEU A 32 -4.26 -8.26 -0.96
N GLU A 33 -3.16 -8.85 -1.42
CA GLU A 33 -1.83 -8.28 -1.31
C GLU A 33 -1.69 -6.95 -2.06
N GLN A 34 -2.18 -6.87 -3.31
CA GLN A 34 -2.18 -5.64 -4.10
C GLN A 34 -3.01 -4.56 -3.41
N ARG A 35 -4.21 -4.91 -2.95
CA ARG A 35 -5.07 -3.97 -2.22
C ARG A 35 -4.43 -3.47 -0.93
N ARG A 36 -3.74 -4.34 -0.17
CA ARG A 36 -2.96 -3.95 1.01
C ARG A 36 -1.77 -3.06 0.64
N LYS A 37 -1.07 -3.32 -0.46
CA LYS A 37 0.02 -2.44 -0.94
C LYS A 37 -0.53 -1.05 -1.27
N ILE A 38 -1.61 -0.96 -2.04
CA ILE A 38 -2.27 0.31 -2.38
C ILE A 38 -2.71 1.05 -1.11
N ALA A 39 -3.35 0.37 -0.15
CA ALA A 39 -3.81 0.99 1.08
C ALA A 39 -2.65 1.58 1.91
N ARG A 40 -1.52 0.87 2.02
CA ARG A 40 -0.33 1.38 2.71
C ARG A 40 0.26 2.60 2.00
N LEU A 41 0.36 2.57 0.67
CA LEU A 41 0.83 3.71 -0.12
C LEU A 41 -0.09 4.94 0.02
N LYS A 42 -1.41 4.74 -0.02
CA LYS A 42 -2.39 5.81 0.26
C LYS A 42 -2.19 6.42 1.65
N CYS A 43 -1.90 5.58 2.65
CA CYS A 43 -1.63 6.06 4.00
C CYS A 43 -0.39 6.96 4.05
N ILE A 44 0.73 6.56 3.41
CA ILE A 44 1.91 7.43 3.29
C ILE A 44 1.58 8.73 2.55
N TYR A 45 0.86 8.67 1.43
CA TYR A 45 0.44 9.86 0.69
C TYR A 45 -0.34 10.83 1.58
N SER A 46 -1.31 10.32 2.34
CA SER A 46 -2.13 11.13 3.24
C SER A 46 -1.32 11.73 4.39
N MET A 47 -0.37 10.99 4.97
CA MET A 47 0.53 11.54 5.99
C MET A 47 1.43 12.63 5.39
N HIS A 48 2.09 12.36 4.26
CA HIS A 48 2.97 13.32 3.56
C HIS A 48 2.26 14.62 3.16
N ARG A 49 0.96 14.55 2.84
CA ARG A 49 0.13 15.73 2.52
C ARG A 49 -0.51 16.37 3.76
N ASN A 50 -0.13 15.96 4.98
CA ASN A 50 -0.70 16.42 6.25
C ASN A 50 -2.23 16.29 6.31
N LEU A 51 -2.82 15.27 5.66
CA LEU A 51 -4.26 14.99 5.71
C LEU A 51 -4.68 14.30 7.01
N PHE A 52 -3.71 13.91 7.84
CA PHE A 52 -3.92 13.37 9.18
C PHE A 52 -3.33 14.32 10.23
N ASN A 53 -4.05 14.53 11.33
CA ASN A 53 -3.51 15.19 12.52
C ASN A 53 -2.60 14.22 13.30
N PHE A 54 -1.48 13.85 12.69
CA PHE A 54 -0.50 12.94 13.28
C PHE A 54 0.90 13.57 13.16
N ASP A 55 1.69 13.52 14.22
CA ASP A 55 3.08 13.97 14.20
C ASP A 55 3.95 12.93 13.47
N ASP A 56 4.06 13.09 12.15
CA ASP A 56 4.78 12.19 11.27
C ASP A 56 6.25 12.59 11.07
N GLN A 57 6.71 13.68 11.68
CA GLN A 57 8.05 14.25 11.47
C GLN A 57 9.19 13.29 11.82
N GLN A 58 8.94 12.34 12.74
CA GLN A 58 9.92 11.31 13.09
C GLN A 58 10.14 10.30 11.95
N TYR A 59 9.14 10.04 11.12
CA TYR A 59 9.11 8.94 10.16
C TYR A 59 9.08 9.39 8.69
N ILE A 60 8.49 10.55 8.41
CA ILE A 60 8.33 11.10 7.05
C ILE A 60 9.22 12.33 6.95
N LYS A 61 10.47 12.08 6.56
CA LYS A 61 11.45 13.14 6.28
C LYS A 61 11.74 13.17 4.79
N SER A 62 11.54 14.33 4.18
CA SER A 62 11.89 14.54 2.77
C SER A 62 13.35 14.18 2.54
N ARG A 63 13.61 13.44 1.46
CA ARG A 63 14.95 13.02 1.09
C ARG A 63 15.69 14.19 0.45
N SER A 64 16.76 14.65 1.09
CA SER A 64 17.58 15.77 0.60
C SER A 64 18.60 15.41 -0.50
N SER A 65 18.50 14.24 -1.14
CA SER A 65 19.55 13.78 -2.05
C SER A 65 19.42 14.35 -3.46
N ARG A 66 20.57 14.47 -4.16
CA ARG A 66 20.67 14.81 -5.58
C ARG A 66 19.66 14.02 -6.43
N SER A 67 18.88 14.74 -7.24
CA SER A 67 17.91 14.14 -8.16
C SER A 67 18.63 13.20 -9.14
N VAL A 68 18.22 11.94 -9.14
CA VAL A 68 18.56 10.95 -10.16
C VAL A 68 17.37 10.85 -11.12
N ARG A 69 17.55 10.46 -12.38
CA ARG A 69 16.45 10.35 -13.38
C ARG A 69 15.26 9.49 -12.92
N SER A 70 15.47 8.59 -11.94
CA SER A 70 14.44 7.74 -11.35
C SER A 70 13.86 8.29 -10.03
N SER A 71 14.20 9.52 -9.65
CA SER A 71 13.75 10.14 -8.40
C SER A 71 12.61 11.13 -8.66
N HIS A 72 11.67 11.20 -7.71
CA HIS A 72 10.56 12.17 -7.70
C HIS A 72 10.70 13.09 -6.46
N PRO A 73 10.10 14.30 -6.46
CA PRO A 73 10.31 15.30 -5.41
C PRO A 73 9.80 14.84 -4.03
N ASP A 74 8.73 14.05 -4.00
CA ASP A 74 8.12 13.57 -2.75
C ASP A 74 8.81 12.31 -2.17
N GLN A 75 10.10 12.09 -2.46
CA GLN A 75 10.82 10.94 -1.91
C GLN A 75 11.07 11.10 -0.40
N ILE A 76 10.91 10.00 0.32
CA ILE A 76 11.11 9.92 1.76
C ILE A 76 12.47 9.29 2.04
N THR A 77 13.18 9.79 3.05
CA THR A 77 14.45 9.23 3.50
C THR A 77 14.25 7.78 3.98
N PRO A 78 14.99 6.79 3.47
CA PRO A 78 14.87 5.41 3.95
C PRO A 78 15.23 5.33 5.41
N ILE A 79 14.41 4.65 6.18
CA ILE A 79 14.77 4.25 7.54
C ILE A 79 15.63 2.99 7.41
N MET A 80 16.76 2.93 8.10
CA MET A 80 17.60 1.73 8.12
C MET A 80 17.16 0.85 9.30
N ALA A 81 16.89 -0.43 9.03
CA ALA A 81 16.58 -1.40 10.07
C ALA A 81 17.49 -2.63 9.94
N ARG A 82 18.16 -3.00 11.03
CA ARG A 82 19.09 -4.13 11.07
C ARG A 82 18.42 -5.48 11.33
N ARG A 83 17.25 -5.50 11.98
CA ARG A 83 16.51 -6.75 12.26
C ARG A 83 15.28 -6.85 11.35
N ASP A 84 15.00 -8.07 10.90
CA ASP A 84 13.85 -8.37 10.03
C ASP A 84 12.51 -7.95 10.64
N VAL A 85 12.37 -8.09 11.96
CA VAL A 85 11.16 -7.64 12.70
C VAL A 85 10.86 -6.17 12.41
N PHE A 86 11.89 -5.32 12.32
CA PHE A 86 11.73 -3.92 11.97
C PHE A 86 11.55 -3.74 10.47
N LYS A 87 12.30 -4.46 9.63
CA LYS A 87 12.22 -4.36 8.16
C LYS A 87 10.79 -4.51 7.62
N TYR A 88 9.99 -5.40 8.21
CA TYR A 88 8.60 -5.65 7.80
C TYR A 88 7.56 -4.75 8.48
N LEU A 89 7.99 -3.80 9.32
CA LEU A 89 7.10 -2.77 9.85
C LEU A 89 6.56 -1.87 8.74
N PHE A 90 5.43 -1.24 9.04
CA PHE A 90 4.69 -0.40 8.11
C PHE A 90 5.58 0.63 7.40
N PHE A 91 6.29 1.49 8.13
CA PHE A 91 7.06 2.58 7.53
C PHE A 91 8.22 2.09 6.66
N LEU A 92 9.04 1.19 7.18
CA LEU A 92 10.23 0.66 6.49
C LEU A 92 9.89 0.06 5.13
N ARG A 93 8.93 -0.86 5.10
CA ARG A 93 8.51 -1.51 3.86
C ARG A 93 7.79 -0.54 2.91
N THR A 94 6.96 0.36 3.45
CA THR A 94 6.10 1.21 2.60
C THR A 94 6.87 2.38 2.02
N ILE A 95 7.90 2.89 2.70
CA ILE A 95 8.81 3.94 2.18
C ILE A 95 9.60 3.42 0.97
N GLU A 96 10.03 2.16 0.99
CA GLU A 96 10.69 1.53 -0.18
C GLU A 96 9.73 1.40 -1.36
N ASP A 97 8.51 0.89 -1.11
CA ASP A 97 7.45 0.81 -2.12
C ASP A 97 7.06 2.20 -2.66
N TRP A 98 7.11 3.25 -1.84
CA TRP A 98 6.78 4.64 -2.20
C TRP A 98 7.87 5.27 -3.07
N ASN A 99 9.12 5.18 -2.63
CA ASN A 99 10.26 5.77 -3.34
C ASN A 99 10.54 5.13 -4.71
N SER A 100 10.00 3.93 -4.95
CA SER A 100 10.07 3.23 -6.24
C SER A 100 8.92 3.58 -7.19
N LEU A 101 7.97 4.41 -6.76
CA LEU A 101 6.89 4.86 -7.64
C LEU A 101 7.42 5.84 -8.70
N PRO A 102 6.93 5.74 -9.96
CA PRO A 102 7.15 6.77 -10.97
C PRO A 102 6.54 8.11 -10.54
N HIS A 103 7.16 9.20 -10.97
CA HIS A 103 6.68 10.56 -10.69
C HIS A 103 5.23 10.79 -11.12
N GLU A 104 4.81 10.21 -12.25
CA GLU A 104 3.45 10.31 -12.80
C GLU A 104 2.35 9.78 -11.87
N ILE A 105 2.70 8.87 -10.94
CA ILE A 105 1.75 8.26 -10.00
C ILE A 105 1.68 9.03 -8.68
N VAL A 106 2.73 9.78 -8.35
CA VAL A 106 2.88 10.45 -7.05
C VAL A 106 2.25 11.86 -7.06
N ASN A 107 2.25 12.52 -8.22
CA ASN A 107 1.66 13.85 -8.41
C ASN A 107 0.14 13.84 -8.45
#